data_AF-A0A8G0L2T0-F1
#
_entry.id   AF-A0A8G0L2T0-F1
#
_cell.length_a   1.000
_cell.length_b   1.000
_cell.length_c   1.000
_cell.angle_alpha   90.00
_cell.angle_beta   90.00
_cell.angle_gamma   90.00
#
_symmetry.space_group_name_H-M   'P 1'
#
loop_
_entity.id
_entity.type
_entity.pdbx_description
1 polymer ?
#
loop_
_entity_poly.entity_id
_entity_poly.type
_entity_poly.pdbx_seq_one_letter_code
_entity_poly.pdbx_strand_id
1 'polypeptide(L)'
;MAVGAFLEPFVVVSLLFGGAWFNRNKDYDFWKGTQGWAGGSTSHKRRDDFGKRRTSTDSGSPTWSSGSSSPTLSSEDESPWSLTSRRRNIRFFGFKKTVTTPNTLVFKDRLLSRVLQKFPFLVEAWYWALIYWVYQLGRAFTAVTIVEGTVHVARKHALKLVHLEQRLGIFWEVAFQQWFLERPVLLHWINRVYSFIHIPGTIFFLVALFYLTTSQKRRGTSGRARHDIISAGPALYEARRRTMAMCNLIAFVVFTLWPCMPPRLLSDPNYNGPDATEAKSFGFVDSVHSNAGESSVWTTNRFCNQYAAMPSLHFGYSLLVGLTVATLPVNGVRPNSWRRVAIGVLGLSYPALIFTAIVATANHFILDAVAGAMVCGIAWNANGLLLNLCVIEDYFLWVVRIHKPVNYTDPETAVEPEYHSMLLSEDV
;
A
#
# COMPACT_ATOMS: atom_id res chain seq x y z
N MET A 1 26.24 -16.38 8.80
CA MET A 1 26.20 -15.14 7.99
C MET A 1 25.67 -15.32 6.56
N ALA A 2 25.90 -16.44 5.86
CA ALA A 2 25.39 -16.63 4.48
C ALA A 2 23.89 -16.97 4.34
N VAL A 3 23.25 -17.55 5.35
CA VAL A 3 21.85 -18.00 5.25
C VAL A 3 20.87 -16.83 5.15
N GLY A 4 21.06 -15.73 5.92
CA GLY A 4 20.17 -14.57 5.90
C GLY A 4 20.08 -13.88 4.54
N ALA A 5 21.21 -13.85 3.80
CA ALA A 5 21.28 -13.16 2.52
C ALA A 5 20.47 -13.81 1.39
N PHE A 6 20.28 -15.12 1.44
CA PHE A 6 19.43 -15.85 0.49
C PHE A 6 18.02 -16.07 1.03
N LEU A 7 17.89 -16.27 2.36
CA LEU A 7 16.62 -16.57 2.99
C LEU A 7 15.62 -15.40 2.89
N GLU A 8 16.08 -14.16 3.04
CA GLU A 8 15.20 -12.98 2.97
C GLU A 8 14.59 -12.74 1.59
N PRO A 9 15.37 -12.64 0.49
CA PRO A 9 14.79 -12.58 -0.86
C PRO A 9 13.90 -13.78 -1.16
N PHE A 10 14.30 -14.98 -0.72
CA PHE A 10 13.50 -16.18 -0.93
C PHE A 10 12.15 -16.12 -0.22
N VAL A 11 12.10 -15.64 1.04
CA VAL A 11 10.86 -15.46 1.80
C VAL A 11 9.96 -14.43 1.12
N VAL A 12 10.51 -13.30 0.67
CA VAL A 12 9.75 -12.26 -0.04
C VAL A 12 9.17 -12.81 -1.34
N VAL A 13 9.99 -13.47 -2.17
CA VAL A 13 9.53 -14.07 -3.44
C VAL A 13 8.48 -15.15 -3.18
N SER A 14 8.67 -15.98 -2.15
CA SER A 14 7.71 -17.01 -1.74
C SER A 14 6.39 -16.40 -1.28
N LEU A 15 6.42 -15.31 -0.52
CA LEU A 15 5.22 -14.59 -0.08
C LEU A 15 4.49 -13.92 -1.25
N LEU A 16 5.22 -13.31 -2.19
CA LEU A 16 4.62 -12.67 -3.36
C LEU A 16 4.01 -13.71 -4.31
N PHE A 17 4.74 -14.78 -4.62
CA PHE A 17 4.26 -15.87 -5.47
C PHE A 17 3.11 -16.63 -4.79
N GLY A 18 3.29 -17.00 -3.53
CA GLY A 18 2.26 -17.64 -2.72
C GLY A 18 1.01 -16.77 -2.58
N GLY A 19 1.20 -15.47 -2.38
CA GLY A 19 0.12 -14.47 -2.34
C GLY A 19 -0.65 -14.37 -3.65
N ALA A 20 0.05 -14.34 -4.78
CA ALA A 20 -0.57 -14.37 -6.10
C ALA A 20 -1.33 -15.68 -6.36
N TRP A 21 -0.74 -16.81 -6.01
CA TRP A 21 -1.35 -18.13 -6.18
C TRP A 21 -2.59 -18.32 -5.29
N PHE A 22 -2.53 -17.86 -4.04
CA PHE A 22 -3.61 -17.97 -3.07
C PHE A 22 -4.79 -17.04 -3.40
N ASN A 23 -4.49 -15.82 -3.86
CA ASN A 23 -5.45 -14.81 -4.30
C ASN A 23 -5.87 -14.94 -5.77
N ARG A 24 -5.58 -16.08 -6.42
CA ARG A 24 -5.97 -16.29 -7.81
C ARG A 24 -7.49 -16.34 -7.97
N ASN A 25 -7.96 -15.82 -9.09
CA ASN A 25 -9.34 -15.92 -9.51
C ASN A 25 -9.65 -17.34 -10.00
N LYS A 26 -10.33 -18.14 -9.16
CA LYS A 26 -10.71 -19.50 -9.51
C LYS A 26 -11.89 -19.56 -10.49
N ASP A 27 -12.69 -18.49 -10.56
CA ASP A 27 -13.91 -18.42 -11.36
C ASP A 27 -13.66 -17.91 -12.78
N TYR A 28 -12.46 -17.39 -13.03
CA TYR A 28 -12.05 -16.94 -14.36
C TYR A 28 -11.48 -18.08 -15.20
N ASP A 29 -12.09 -18.33 -16.36
CA ASP A 29 -11.59 -19.27 -17.36
C ASP A 29 -10.59 -18.57 -18.28
N PHE A 30 -9.32 -18.92 -18.12
CA PHE A 30 -8.21 -18.31 -18.87
C PHE A 30 -8.32 -18.54 -20.39
N TRP A 31 -8.86 -19.67 -20.81
CA TRP A 31 -8.94 -20.04 -22.22
C TRP A 31 -10.12 -19.38 -22.90
N LYS A 32 -11.27 -19.33 -22.20
CA LYS A 32 -12.50 -18.71 -22.73
C LYS A 32 -12.52 -17.19 -22.61
N GLY A 33 -11.74 -16.61 -21.70
CA GLY A 33 -11.73 -15.16 -21.48
C GLY A 33 -12.99 -14.63 -20.77
N THR A 34 -13.83 -15.51 -20.25
CA THR A 34 -15.10 -15.18 -19.59
C THR A 34 -15.05 -15.55 -18.10
N GLN A 35 -15.69 -14.71 -17.27
CA GLN A 35 -16.01 -15.09 -15.89
C GLN A 35 -17.06 -16.21 -15.96
N GLY A 36 -16.93 -17.25 -15.11
CA GLY A 36 -17.79 -18.44 -15.12
C GLY A 36 -19.27 -18.23 -14.79
N TRP A 37 -19.75 -16.98 -14.81
CA TRP A 37 -21.15 -16.61 -14.67
C TRP A 37 -21.52 -15.69 -15.83
N ALA A 38 -22.17 -16.26 -16.83
CA ALA A 38 -22.90 -15.52 -17.84
C ALA A 38 -24.38 -15.80 -17.60
N GLY A 39 -25.00 -14.97 -16.76
CA GLY A 39 -26.44 -14.75 -16.86
C GLY A 39 -26.70 -13.99 -18.16
N GLY A 40 -26.94 -14.72 -19.25
CA GLY A 40 -27.73 -14.22 -20.38
C GLY A 40 -27.22 -13.03 -21.20
N SER A 41 -25.92 -12.71 -21.30
CA SER A 41 -25.45 -11.82 -22.37
C SER A 41 -24.78 -12.63 -23.49
N THR A 42 -25.52 -12.74 -24.58
CA THR A 42 -25.10 -13.32 -25.85
C THR A 42 -23.79 -12.68 -26.30
N SER A 43 -22.76 -13.50 -26.39
CA SER A 43 -21.49 -13.20 -27.05
C SER A 43 -21.76 -12.58 -28.43
N HIS A 44 -21.49 -11.28 -28.60
CA HIS A 44 -21.43 -10.65 -29.91
C HIS A 44 -20.21 -11.20 -30.67
N LYS A 45 -20.43 -12.34 -31.30
CA LYS A 45 -19.57 -12.88 -32.34
C LYS A 45 -19.67 -11.91 -33.53
N ARG A 46 -18.58 -11.19 -33.83
CA ARG A 46 -18.43 -10.41 -35.07
C ARG A 46 -18.87 -11.28 -36.26
N ARG A 47 -19.99 -10.93 -36.88
CA ARG A 47 -20.35 -11.37 -38.22
C ARG A 47 -20.29 -10.15 -39.11
N ASP A 48 -19.28 -10.13 -39.95
CA ASP A 48 -19.23 -9.29 -41.13
C ASP A 48 -20.25 -9.87 -42.11
N ASP A 49 -21.40 -9.21 -42.27
CA ASP A 49 -22.23 -9.37 -43.47
C ASP A 49 -23.09 -8.12 -43.69
N PHE A 50 -22.73 -7.40 -44.76
CA PHE A 50 -23.51 -6.32 -45.36
C PHE A 50 -24.72 -6.92 -46.09
N GLY A 51 -25.95 -6.53 -45.74
CA GLY A 51 -27.13 -7.04 -46.44
C GLY A 51 -28.46 -6.37 -46.11
N LYS A 52 -28.83 -5.36 -46.92
CA LYS A 52 -30.19 -4.95 -47.34
C LYS A 52 -31.34 -4.87 -46.31
N ARG A 53 -31.65 -3.62 -45.95
CA ARG A 53 -32.96 -2.93 -45.91
C ARG A 53 -34.19 -3.79 -46.26
N ARG A 54 -35.15 -3.91 -45.34
CA ARG A 54 -36.60 -3.98 -45.63
C ARG A 54 -37.41 -3.42 -44.45
N THR A 55 -38.28 -2.50 -44.80
CA THR A 55 -39.28 -1.78 -44.00
C THR A 55 -40.53 -2.64 -43.79
N SER A 56 -41.08 -2.63 -42.57
CA SER A 56 -42.51 -2.86 -42.36
C SER A 56 -42.97 -2.06 -41.15
N THR A 57 -43.82 -1.07 -41.46
CA THR A 57 -44.77 -0.36 -40.63
C THR A 57 -45.67 -1.30 -39.84
N ASP A 58 -45.91 -1.01 -38.57
CA ASP A 58 -47.27 -1.15 -38.02
C ASP A 58 -47.55 -0.15 -36.90
N SER A 59 -48.78 0.31 -36.89
CA SER A 59 -49.30 1.47 -36.17
C SER A 59 -50.18 1.06 -34.98
N GLY A 60 -50.03 1.73 -33.84
CA GLY A 60 -50.96 1.62 -32.69
C GLY A 60 -50.73 2.75 -31.68
N SER A 61 -51.73 3.61 -31.52
CA SER A 61 -51.75 4.90 -30.82
C SER A 61 -52.00 4.78 -29.29
N PRO A 62 -51.93 5.90 -28.52
CA PRO A 62 -51.38 5.94 -27.16
C PRO A 62 -52.42 5.91 -26.03
N THR A 63 -52.00 5.54 -24.83
CA THR A 63 -52.69 5.84 -23.58
C THR A 63 -51.72 6.50 -22.60
N TRP A 64 -52.06 7.73 -22.21
CA TRP A 64 -51.40 8.51 -21.17
C TRP A 64 -51.84 8.02 -19.79
N SER A 65 -50.89 7.82 -18.89
CA SER A 65 -51.10 8.01 -17.46
C SER A 65 -49.80 8.45 -16.78
N SER A 66 -49.96 9.44 -15.91
CA SER A 66 -48.94 10.31 -15.34
C SER A 66 -48.33 9.73 -14.05
N GLY A 67 -47.07 10.04 -13.80
CA GLY A 67 -46.53 10.19 -12.43
C GLY A 67 -45.51 9.14 -11.96
N SER A 68 -44.23 9.44 -12.12
CA SER A 68 -43.25 9.58 -11.03
C SER A 68 -41.83 9.57 -11.62
N SER A 69 -41.18 10.71 -11.51
CA SER A 69 -39.82 10.96 -11.99
C SER A 69 -38.80 10.30 -11.05
N SER A 70 -38.42 9.07 -11.39
CA SER A 70 -37.17 8.45 -10.97
C SER A 70 -36.27 8.38 -12.20
N PRO A 71 -35.01 8.86 -12.17
CA PRO A 71 -34.13 8.74 -13.33
C PRO A 71 -33.62 7.29 -13.40
N THR A 72 -34.42 6.40 -13.99
CA THR A 72 -33.92 5.14 -14.51
C THR A 72 -33.04 5.49 -15.71
N LEU A 73 -31.73 5.49 -15.49
CA LEU A 73 -30.73 5.50 -16.55
C LEU A 73 -31.01 4.33 -17.48
N SER A 74 -31.61 4.64 -18.63
CA SER A 74 -31.86 3.73 -19.73
C SER A 74 -30.53 3.18 -20.23
N SER A 75 -30.52 1.89 -20.56
CA SER A 75 -29.44 1.14 -21.21
C SER A 75 -29.24 1.55 -22.68
N GLU A 76 -29.47 2.82 -23.03
CA GLU A 76 -29.40 3.35 -24.40
C GLU A 76 -28.20 4.29 -24.65
N ASP A 77 -27.31 4.48 -23.68
CA ASP A 77 -26.10 5.33 -23.81
C ASP A 77 -24.81 4.54 -24.14
N GLU A 78 -24.92 3.38 -24.80
CA GLU A 78 -23.79 2.66 -25.41
C GLU A 78 -23.37 3.35 -26.74
N SER A 79 -22.99 4.63 -26.66
CA SER A 79 -22.34 5.30 -27.78
C SER A 79 -20.96 4.66 -28.05
N PRO A 80 -20.47 4.56 -29.30
CA PRO A 80 -19.12 4.02 -29.60
C PRO A 80 -17.99 4.71 -28.82
N TRP A 81 -18.26 5.90 -28.31
CA TRP A 81 -17.36 6.72 -27.51
C TRP A 81 -17.21 6.23 -26.05
N SER A 82 -18.24 5.59 -25.46
CA SER A 82 -18.16 5.03 -24.09
C SER A 82 -17.27 3.78 -24.03
N LEU A 83 -17.16 3.05 -25.15
CA LEU A 83 -16.28 1.89 -25.31
C LEU A 83 -14.80 2.29 -25.42
N THR A 84 -14.49 3.48 -25.95
CA THR A 84 -13.11 3.93 -26.20
C THR A 84 -12.57 4.89 -25.14
N SER A 85 -13.46 5.55 -24.40
CA SER A 85 -13.10 6.64 -23.49
C SER A 85 -13.79 6.45 -22.14
N ARG A 86 -13.06 6.70 -21.07
CA ARG A 86 -13.55 6.70 -19.69
C ARG A 86 -13.41 8.10 -19.10
N ARG A 87 -14.23 8.44 -18.12
CA ARG A 87 -14.08 9.70 -17.38
C ARG A 87 -13.24 9.45 -16.14
N ARG A 88 -12.62 10.51 -15.62
CA ARG A 88 -11.78 10.53 -14.42
C ARG A 88 -11.96 11.85 -13.70
N ASN A 89 -12.17 11.81 -12.39
CA ASN A 89 -12.25 13.02 -11.58
C ASN A 89 -10.89 13.32 -10.96
N ILE A 90 -10.27 14.43 -11.38
CA ILE A 90 -9.08 14.98 -10.74
C ILE A 90 -9.53 15.86 -9.58
N ARG A 91 -8.98 15.62 -8.40
CA ARG A 91 -9.25 16.39 -7.18
C ARG A 91 -7.96 16.99 -6.64
N PHE A 92 -7.88 18.31 -6.57
CA PHE A 92 -6.71 19.01 -6.03
C PHE A 92 -7.16 20.19 -5.18
N PHE A 93 -6.91 20.15 -3.86
CA PHE A 93 -7.24 21.23 -2.91
C PHE A 93 -8.62 21.88 -3.14
N GLY A 94 -9.69 21.07 -3.18
CA GLY A 94 -11.07 21.55 -3.38
C GLY A 94 -11.48 21.75 -4.85
N PHE A 95 -10.52 21.86 -5.77
CA PHE A 95 -10.80 21.85 -7.20
C PHE A 95 -11.16 20.44 -7.68
N LYS A 96 -12.28 20.31 -8.39
CA LYS A 96 -12.71 19.07 -9.04
C LYS A 96 -12.85 19.32 -10.53
N LYS A 97 -12.12 18.55 -11.34
CA LYS A 97 -12.25 18.59 -12.81
C LYS A 97 -12.36 17.18 -13.35
N THR A 98 -13.38 16.96 -14.18
CA THR A 98 -13.55 15.71 -14.90
C THR A 98 -12.74 15.76 -16.19
N VAL A 99 -11.90 14.75 -16.40
CA VAL A 99 -11.06 14.59 -17.58
C VAL A 99 -11.41 13.25 -18.23
N THR A 100 -11.39 13.22 -19.56
CA THR A 100 -11.58 11.99 -20.31
C THR A 100 -10.23 11.33 -20.57
N THR A 101 -10.15 10.03 -20.33
CA THR A 101 -8.97 9.19 -20.55
C THR A 101 -9.33 7.97 -21.40
N PRO A 102 -8.35 7.27 -21.99
CA PRO A 102 -8.63 6.09 -22.80
C PRO A 102 -9.21 4.94 -21.96
N ASN A 103 -10.18 4.22 -22.52
CA ASN A 103 -10.73 3.01 -21.91
C ASN A 103 -9.90 1.78 -22.33
N THR A 104 -9.37 1.04 -21.36
CA THR A 104 -8.50 -0.13 -21.61
C THR A 104 -9.28 -1.43 -21.78
N LEU A 105 -10.62 -1.42 -21.64
CA LEU A 105 -11.47 -2.61 -21.81
C LEU A 105 -11.28 -3.31 -23.16
N VAL A 106 -10.91 -2.57 -24.21
CA VAL A 106 -10.58 -3.10 -25.54
C VAL A 106 -9.44 -4.14 -25.48
N PHE A 107 -8.58 -4.07 -24.46
CA PHE A 107 -7.45 -4.97 -24.27
C PHE A 107 -7.74 -6.14 -23.32
N LYS A 108 -8.98 -6.32 -22.84
CA LYS A 108 -9.34 -7.34 -21.83
C LYS A 108 -8.97 -8.77 -22.24
N ASP A 109 -9.05 -9.07 -23.53
CA ASP A 109 -8.84 -10.43 -24.06
C ASP A 109 -7.38 -10.76 -24.38
N ARG A 110 -6.46 -9.81 -24.19
CA ARG A 110 -5.02 -10.02 -24.43
C ARG A 110 -4.39 -10.87 -23.36
N LEU A 111 -3.32 -11.59 -23.71
CA LEU A 111 -2.62 -12.52 -22.83
C LEU A 111 -2.28 -11.92 -21.46
N LEU A 112 -1.64 -10.75 -21.42
CA LEU A 112 -1.25 -10.09 -20.17
C LEU A 112 -2.48 -9.70 -19.33
N SER A 113 -3.53 -9.18 -19.95
CA SER A 113 -4.81 -8.87 -19.28
C SER A 113 -5.46 -10.12 -18.69
N ARG A 114 -5.45 -11.25 -19.40
CA ARG A 114 -5.96 -12.54 -18.90
C ARG A 114 -5.15 -13.05 -17.71
N VAL A 115 -3.82 -12.89 -17.74
CA VAL A 115 -2.95 -13.24 -16.62
C VAL A 115 -3.29 -12.39 -15.40
N LEU A 116 -3.47 -11.08 -15.54
CA LEU A 116 -3.85 -10.19 -14.44
C LEU A 116 -5.27 -10.48 -13.93
N GLN A 117 -6.22 -10.84 -14.79
CA GLN A 117 -7.56 -11.27 -14.37
C GLN A 117 -7.52 -12.58 -13.58
N LYS A 118 -6.64 -13.51 -13.96
CA LYS A 118 -6.42 -14.77 -13.25
C LYS A 118 -5.66 -14.57 -11.93
N PHE A 119 -4.69 -13.66 -11.90
CA PHE A 119 -3.81 -13.40 -10.76
C PHE A 119 -3.82 -11.90 -10.42
N PRO A 120 -4.93 -11.37 -9.84
CA PRO A 120 -5.10 -9.94 -9.64
C PRO A 120 -4.06 -9.32 -8.69
N PHE A 121 -3.53 -10.11 -7.74
CA PHE A 121 -2.48 -9.66 -6.83
C PHE A 121 -1.15 -9.34 -7.54
N LEU A 122 -0.94 -9.78 -8.78
CA LEU A 122 0.25 -9.36 -9.56
C LEU A 122 0.26 -7.86 -9.83
N VAL A 123 -0.91 -7.22 -9.93
CA VAL A 123 -1.03 -5.76 -10.03
C VAL A 123 -0.41 -5.10 -8.80
N GLU A 124 -0.61 -5.70 -7.62
CA GLU A 124 -0.10 -5.19 -6.36
C GLU A 124 1.41 -5.39 -6.24
N ALA A 125 1.92 -6.56 -6.64
CA ALA A 125 3.36 -6.78 -6.72
C ALA A 125 4.02 -5.77 -7.67
N TRP A 126 3.40 -5.51 -8.83
CA TRP A 126 3.87 -4.51 -9.77
C TRP A 126 3.81 -3.08 -9.20
N TYR A 127 2.73 -2.74 -8.48
CA TYR A 127 2.57 -1.45 -7.81
C TYR A 127 3.74 -1.16 -6.85
N TRP A 128 4.10 -2.14 -6.01
CA TRP A 128 5.22 -2.01 -5.08
C TRP A 128 6.58 -2.00 -5.78
N ALA A 129 6.74 -2.80 -6.84
CA ALA A 129 7.95 -2.77 -7.66
C ALA A 129 8.17 -1.39 -8.29
N LEU A 130 7.12 -0.77 -8.84
CA LEU A 130 7.21 0.58 -9.41
C LEU A 130 7.61 1.62 -8.36
N ILE A 131 7.01 1.58 -7.16
CA ILE A 131 7.39 2.50 -6.06
C ILE A 131 8.86 2.30 -5.69
N TYR A 132 9.31 1.06 -5.57
CA TYR A 132 10.71 0.74 -5.28
C TYR A 132 11.66 1.29 -6.37
N TRP A 133 11.31 1.15 -7.65
CA TRP A 133 12.08 1.71 -8.75
C TRP A 133 12.13 3.24 -8.72
N VAL A 134 11.01 3.91 -8.47
CA VAL A 134 10.97 5.38 -8.33
C VAL A 134 11.85 5.83 -7.17
N TYR A 135 11.79 5.15 -6.02
CA TYR A 135 12.67 5.41 -4.89
C TYR A 135 14.15 5.22 -5.27
N GLN A 136 14.48 4.12 -5.96
CA GLN A 136 15.86 3.80 -6.33
C GLN A 136 16.43 4.83 -7.32
N LEU A 137 15.63 5.29 -8.28
CA LEU A 137 15.99 6.36 -9.22
C LEU A 137 16.17 7.71 -8.49
N GLY A 138 15.23 8.05 -7.60
CA GLY A 138 15.32 9.25 -6.78
C GLY A 138 16.59 9.25 -5.93
N ARG A 139 16.90 8.13 -5.29
CA ARG A 139 18.13 7.92 -4.52
C ARG A 139 19.39 8.00 -5.36
N ALA A 140 19.40 7.40 -6.55
CA ALA A 140 20.54 7.49 -7.47
C ALA A 140 20.81 8.95 -7.86
N PHE A 141 19.74 9.70 -8.15
CA PHE A 141 19.84 11.14 -8.41
C PHE A 141 20.38 11.89 -7.19
N THR A 142 19.81 11.67 -5.99
CA THR A 142 20.29 12.32 -4.77
C THR A 142 21.75 11.97 -4.47
N ALA A 143 22.17 10.71 -4.65
CA ALA A 143 23.53 10.26 -4.40
C ALA A 143 24.56 10.93 -5.32
N VAL A 144 24.20 11.22 -6.58
CA VAL A 144 25.06 11.97 -7.51
C VAL A 144 25.14 13.46 -7.13
N THR A 145 24.11 14.00 -6.48
CA THR A 145 24.06 15.40 -6.03
C THR A 145 24.59 15.64 -4.61
N ILE A 146 24.76 14.58 -3.80
CA ILE A 146 25.17 14.67 -2.40
C ILE A 146 26.68 14.91 -2.32
N VAL A 147 27.06 16.07 -1.77
CA VAL A 147 28.43 16.44 -1.39
C VAL A 147 28.71 15.96 0.05
N GLU A 148 29.97 15.68 0.39
CA GLU A 148 30.42 15.26 1.74
C GLU A 148 29.84 16.11 2.90
N GLY A 149 29.52 17.40 2.65
CA GLY A 149 28.87 18.29 3.62
C GLY A 149 27.51 17.81 4.15
N THR A 150 26.82 16.93 3.44
CA THR A 150 25.49 16.43 3.83
C THR A 150 25.52 15.55 5.08
N VAL A 151 26.60 14.80 5.31
CA VAL A 151 26.77 13.97 6.51
C VAL A 151 26.90 14.85 7.76
N HIS A 152 27.63 15.96 7.66
CA HIS A 152 27.74 16.94 8.73
C HIS A 152 26.40 17.62 9.03
N VAL A 153 25.64 17.97 8.00
CA VAL A 153 24.28 18.54 8.16
C VAL A 153 23.35 17.53 8.85
N ALA A 154 23.35 16.28 8.41
CA ALA A 154 22.52 15.21 8.99
C ALA A 154 22.84 14.96 10.48
N ARG A 155 24.13 15.04 10.86
CA ARG A 155 24.56 14.95 12.25
C ARG A 155 24.06 16.12 13.09
N LYS A 156 24.18 17.35 12.58
CA LYS A 156 23.64 18.55 13.27
C LYS A 156 22.13 18.45 13.47
N HIS A 157 21.40 17.92 12.50
CA HIS A 157 19.96 17.67 12.64
C HIS A 157 19.65 16.64 13.73
N ALA A 158 20.44 15.55 13.82
CA ALA A 158 20.31 14.57 14.89
C ALA A 158 20.56 15.20 16.28
N LEU A 159 21.61 16.00 16.44
CA LEU A 159 21.90 16.69 17.71
C LEU A 159 20.78 17.67 18.10
N LYS A 160 20.23 18.42 17.14
CA LYS A 160 19.05 19.27 17.39
C LYS A 160 17.85 18.45 17.88
N LEU A 161 17.68 17.24 17.36
CA LEU A 161 16.60 16.33 17.76
C LEU A 161 16.81 15.85 19.19
N VAL A 162 18.04 15.44 19.54
CA VAL A 162 18.44 15.07 20.92
C VAL A 162 18.16 16.22 21.89
N HIS A 163 18.57 17.45 21.56
CA HIS A 163 18.29 18.61 22.40
C HIS A 163 16.80 18.87 22.57
N LEU A 164 16.00 18.64 21.53
CA LEU A 164 14.56 18.78 21.60
C LEU A 164 13.94 17.70 22.49
N GLU A 165 14.37 16.45 22.38
CA GLU A 165 13.93 15.34 23.23
C GLU A 165 14.27 15.57 24.70
N GLN A 166 15.47 16.10 24.97
CA GLN A 166 15.89 16.47 26.32
C GLN A 166 15.02 17.60 26.89
N ARG A 167 14.71 18.64 26.09
CA ARG A 167 13.81 19.72 26.50
C ARG A 167 12.38 19.24 26.77
N LEU A 168 11.93 18.24 26.02
CA LEU A 168 10.62 17.59 26.19
C LEU A 168 10.62 16.56 27.34
N GLY A 169 11.78 16.21 27.89
CA GLY A 169 11.92 15.21 28.96
C GLY A 169 11.71 13.77 28.50
N ILE A 170 11.77 13.51 27.19
CA ILE A 170 11.52 12.18 26.59
C ILE A 170 12.79 11.49 26.09
N PHE A 171 13.97 12.09 26.30
CA PHE A 171 15.26 11.51 25.91
C PHE A 171 15.63 10.32 26.79
N TRP A 172 15.03 9.16 26.52
CA TRP A 172 15.18 7.92 27.28
C TRP A 172 15.91 6.83 26.48
N GLU A 173 16.27 7.10 25.22
CA GLU A 173 16.82 6.14 24.26
C GLU A 173 18.10 5.48 24.76
N VAL A 174 19.00 6.25 25.40
CA VAL A 174 20.27 5.73 25.91
C VAL A 174 20.03 4.73 27.04
N ALA A 175 19.21 5.09 28.03
CA ALA A 175 18.88 4.20 29.15
C ALA A 175 18.12 2.95 28.66
N PHE A 176 17.21 3.14 27.70
CA PHE A 176 16.45 2.06 27.10
C PHE A 176 17.36 1.09 26.34
N GLN A 177 18.25 1.60 25.49
CA GLN A 177 19.22 0.77 24.77
C GLN A 177 20.14 0.01 25.73
N GLN A 178 20.65 0.68 26.77
CA GLN A 178 21.53 0.05 27.75
C GLN A 178 20.86 -1.14 28.44
N TRP A 179 19.57 -1.02 28.78
CA TRP A 179 18.80 -2.12 29.36
C TRP A 179 18.72 -3.36 28.44
N PHE A 180 18.66 -3.18 27.13
CA PHE A 180 18.71 -4.29 26.16
C PHE A 180 20.13 -4.82 25.97
N LEU A 181 21.16 -3.97 25.97
CA LEU A 181 22.57 -4.38 25.87
C LEU A 181 22.97 -5.30 27.03
N GLU A 182 22.44 -5.07 28.23
CA GLU A 182 22.61 -5.96 29.39
C GLU A 182 21.91 -7.33 29.24
N ARG A 183 21.04 -7.50 28.25
CA ARG A 183 20.21 -8.70 28.03
C ARG A 183 20.43 -9.28 26.62
N PRO A 184 21.57 -9.95 26.35
CA PRO A 184 21.96 -10.37 25.00
C PRO A 184 20.92 -11.23 24.28
N VAL A 185 20.25 -12.13 24.99
CA VAL A 185 19.20 -12.99 24.41
C VAL A 185 18.01 -12.16 23.91
N LEU A 186 17.58 -11.18 24.71
CA LEU A 186 16.46 -10.32 24.34
C LEU A 186 16.85 -9.39 23.18
N LEU A 187 18.04 -8.81 23.22
CA LEU A 187 18.58 -8.00 22.13
C LEU A 187 18.70 -8.79 20.82
N HIS A 188 19.12 -10.06 20.89
CA HIS A 188 19.16 -10.94 19.72
C HIS A 188 17.77 -11.06 19.05
N TRP A 189 16.72 -11.34 19.82
CA TRP A 189 15.35 -11.41 19.29
C TRP A 189 14.84 -10.07 18.78
N ILE A 190 15.19 -8.96 19.43
CA ILE A 190 14.83 -7.62 18.96
C ILE A 190 15.53 -7.27 17.64
N ASN A 191 16.81 -7.58 17.50
CA ASN A 191 17.55 -7.43 16.24
C ASN A 191 16.89 -8.26 15.12
N ARG A 192 16.44 -9.48 15.44
CA ARG A 192 15.70 -10.37 14.52
C ARG A 192 14.35 -9.79 14.09
N VAL A 193 13.60 -9.23 15.05
CA VAL A 193 12.31 -8.57 14.79
C VAL A 193 12.51 -7.40 13.83
N TYR A 194 13.49 -6.53 14.11
CA TYR A 194 13.83 -5.38 13.29
C TYR A 194 14.23 -5.82 11.86
N SER A 195 15.14 -6.78 11.77
CA SER A 195 15.80 -7.12 10.51
C SER A 195 14.97 -8.05 9.62
N PHE A 196 14.22 -8.99 10.21
CA PHE A 196 13.56 -10.08 9.48
C PHE A 196 12.03 -10.06 9.55
N ILE A 197 11.41 -9.54 10.62
CA ILE A 197 9.94 -9.66 10.78
C ILE A 197 9.20 -8.51 10.09
N HIS A 198 9.78 -7.31 10.06
CA HIS A 198 9.05 -6.14 9.60
C HIS A 198 8.62 -6.20 8.12
N ILE A 199 9.54 -6.47 7.20
CA ILE A 199 9.24 -6.49 5.76
C ILE A 199 8.35 -7.69 5.37
N PRO A 200 8.72 -8.96 5.66
CA PRO A 200 7.85 -10.11 5.42
C PRO A 200 6.49 -10.00 6.10
N GLY A 201 6.45 -9.47 7.33
CA GLY A 201 5.21 -9.23 8.07
C GLY A 201 4.29 -8.24 7.36
N THR A 202 4.84 -7.15 6.82
CA THR A 202 4.07 -6.16 6.04
C THR A 202 3.54 -6.75 4.74
N ILE A 203 4.35 -7.55 4.02
CA ILE A 203 3.92 -8.26 2.80
C ILE A 203 2.81 -9.25 3.13
N PHE A 204 3.00 -10.06 4.17
CA PHE A 204 2.00 -11.02 4.63
C PHE A 204 0.69 -10.33 5.00
N PHE A 205 0.74 -9.21 5.73
CA PHE A 205 -0.42 -8.39 6.03
C PHE A 205 -1.14 -7.93 4.76
N LEU A 206 -0.43 -7.42 3.76
CA LEU A 206 -1.02 -7.00 2.49
C LEU A 206 -1.67 -8.18 1.74
N VAL A 207 -1.02 -9.33 1.69
CA VAL A 207 -1.56 -10.55 1.07
C VAL A 207 -2.85 -11.00 1.79
N ALA A 208 -2.84 -11.00 3.12
CA ALA A 208 -3.97 -11.40 3.94
C ALA A 208 -5.13 -10.39 3.83
N LEU A 209 -4.83 -9.09 3.88
CA LEU A 209 -5.84 -8.04 3.73
C LEU A 209 -6.49 -8.09 2.35
N PHE A 210 -5.70 -8.29 1.28
CA PHE A 210 -6.23 -8.48 -0.07
C PHE A 210 -7.14 -9.70 -0.14
N TYR A 211 -6.73 -10.81 0.48
CA TYR A 211 -7.55 -12.01 0.53
C TYR A 211 -8.90 -11.77 1.19
N LEU A 212 -8.90 -11.19 2.38
CA LEU A 212 -10.10 -11.00 3.18
C LEU A 212 -11.06 -9.97 2.57
N THR A 213 -10.53 -8.90 1.97
CA THR A 213 -11.35 -7.80 1.42
C THR A 213 -11.76 -8.00 -0.03
N THR A 214 -10.96 -8.74 -0.81
CA THR A 214 -11.15 -8.86 -2.27
C THR A 214 -11.44 -10.29 -2.70
N SER A 215 -10.54 -11.23 -2.38
CA SER A 215 -10.68 -12.62 -2.85
C SER A 215 -11.85 -13.35 -2.20
N GLN A 216 -12.12 -13.11 -0.92
CA GLN A 216 -13.21 -13.72 -0.18
C GLN A 216 -14.57 -13.18 -0.63
N LYS A 217 -14.72 -11.84 -0.73
CA LYS A 217 -15.94 -11.22 -1.25
C LYS A 217 -16.28 -11.70 -2.66
N ARG A 218 -15.29 -11.77 -3.55
CA ARG A 218 -15.48 -12.33 -4.90
C ARG A 218 -16.05 -13.75 -4.87
N ARG A 219 -15.53 -14.61 -3.98
CA ARG A 219 -16.02 -16.00 -3.82
C ARG A 219 -17.42 -16.07 -3.20
N GLY A 220 -17.77 -15.11 -2.34
CA GLY A 220 -19.10 -14.94 -1.79
C GLY A 220 -20.12 -14.62 -2.88
N THR A 221 -19.81 -13.64 -3.75
CA THR A 221 -20.64 -13.29 -4.91
C THR A 221 -20.82 -14.45 -5.89
N SER A 222 -19.78 -15.26 -6.12
CA SER A 222 -19.85 -16.48 -6.95
C SER A 222 -20.63 -17.64 -6.30
N GLY A 223 -21.26 -17.44 -5.14
CA GLY A 223 -22.05 -18.45 -4.42
C GLY A 223 -21.24 -19.59 -3.79
N ARG A 224 -19.90 -19.47 -3.73
CA ARG A 224 -19.00 -20.54 -3.25
C ARG A 224 -18.56 -20.40 -1.80
N ALA A 225 -18.67 -19.21 -1.22
CA ALA A 225 -18.30 -18.96 0.17
C ALA A 225 -19.52 -18.44 0.96
N ARG A 226 -19.86 -19.14 2.06
CA ARG A 226 -21.01 -18.82 2.93
C ARG A 226 -20.67 -17.95 4.15
N HIS A 227 -19.40 -17.62 4.34
CA HIS A 227 -18.93 -16.95 5.56
C HIS A 227 -18.09 -15.74 5.21
N ASP A 228 -18.69 -14.54 5.27
CA ASP A 228 -17.94 -13.29 5.25
C ASP A 228 -17.47 -12.98 6.67
N ILE A 229 -16.14 -13.02 6.86
CA ILE A 229 -15.52 -12.73 8.16
C ILE A 229 -15.44 -11.21 8.39
N ILE A 230 -15.29 -10.45 7.31
CA ILE A 230 -15.06 -9.00 7.33
C ILE A 230 -16.10 -8.33 6.46
N SER A 231 -16.77 -7.29 6.96
CA SER A 231 -17.75 -6.52 6.18
C SER A 231 -17.09 -5.57 5.18
N ALA A 232 -15.84 -5.17 5.40
CA ALA A 232 -15.11 -4.26 4.52
C ALA A 232 -14.84 -4.86 3.13
N GLY A 233 -15.14 -4.10 2.09
CA GLY A 233 -14.82 -4.46 0.71
C GLY A 233 -13.38 -4.14 0.26
N PRO A 234 -13.06 -4.38 -1.03
CA PRO A 234 -11.73 -4.13 -1.61
C PRO A 234 -11.23 -2.70 -1.43
N ALA A 235 -12.17 -1.75 -1.29
CA ALA A 235 -11.87 -0.35 -1.06
C ALA A 235 -11.01 -0.08 0.17
N LEU A 236 -11.16 -0.89 1.23
CA LEU A 236 -10.32 -0.80 2.41
C LEU A 236 -8.86 -1.12 2.07
N TYR A 237 -8.61 -2.23 1.36
CA TYR A 237 -7.27 -2.62 0.95
C TYR A 237 -6.61 -1.55 0.09
N GLU A 238 -7.33 -1.07 -0.94
CA GLU A 238 -6.82 -0.05 -1.86
C GLU A 238 -6.49 1.26 -1.13
N ALA A 239 -7.32 1.66 -0.15
CA ALA A 239 -7.02 2.81 0.71
C ALA A 239 -5.75 2.61 1.54
N ARG A 240 -5.57 1.46 2.20
CA ARG A 240 -4.37 1.21 3.03
C ARG A 240 -3.09 1.07 2.22
N ARG A 241 -3.18 0.47 1.03
CA ARG A 241 -2.08 0.46 0.05
C ARG A 241 -1.68 1.88 -0.36
N ARG A 242 -2.65 2.72 -0.73
CA ARG A 242 -2.37 4.12 -1.11
C ARG A 242 -1.79 4.90 0.06
N THR A 243 -2.28 4.70 1.28
CA THR A 243 -1.72 5.35 2.46
C THR A 243 -0.25 5.00 2.64
N MET A 244 0.13 3.72 2.55
CA MET A 244 1.54 3.32 2.63
C MET A 244 2.40 3.94 1.51
N ALA A 245 1.89 4.01 0.28
CA ALA A 245 2.58 4.69 -0.81
C ALA A 245 2.73 6.20 -0.58
N MET A 246 1.71 6.84 -0.01
CA MET A 246 1.76 8.26 0.36
C MET A 246 2.74 8.50 1.50
N CYS A 247 2.85 7.58 2.49
CA CYS A 247 3.89 7.62 3.51
C CYS A 247 5.29 7.62 2.88
N ASN A 248 5.56 6.73 1.91
CA ASN A 248 6.84 6.72 1.20
C ASN A 248 7.13 8.04 0.50
N LEU A 249 6.13 8.59 -0.19
CA LEU A 249 6.29 9.84 -0.93
C LEU A 249 6.64 11.00 0.03
N ILE A 250 5.89 11.16 1.11
CA ILE A 250 6.16 12.19 2.12
C ILE A 250 7.52 11.97 2.77
N ALA A 251 7.83 10.74 3.19
CA ALA A 251 9.12 10.42 3.79
C ALA A 251 10.28 10.69 2.84
N PHE A 252 10.15 10.35 1.55
CA PHE A 252 11.17 10.65 0.54
C PHE A 252 11.41 12.15 0.39
N VAL A 253 10.35 12.96 0.37
CA VAL A 253 10.46 14.43 0.37
C VAL A 253 11.20 14.92 1.62
N VAL A 254 10.83 14.44 2.82
CA VAL A 254 11.48 14.84 4.07
C VAL A 254 12.95 14.41 4.10
N PHE A 255 13.28 13.17 3.71
CA PHE A 255 14.67 12.70 3.66
C PHE A 255 15.55 13.51 2.71
N THR A 256 14.95 14.05 1.65
CA THR A 256 15.66 14.87 0.66
C THR A 256 15.90 16.29 1.18
N LEU A 257 14.92 16.87 1.89
CA LEU A 257 15.00 18.25 2.38
C LEU A 257 15.66 18.39 3.75
N TRP A 258 15.54 17.37 4.61
CA TRP A 258 16.01 17.36 5.99
C TRP A 258 16.62 15.98 6.34
N PRO A 259 17.84 15.67 5.85
CA PRO A 259 18.51 14.42 6.21
C PRO A 259 18.79 14.41 7.71
N CYS A 260 18.64 13.25 8.35
CA CYS A 260 18.83 13.09 9.80
C CYS A 260 19.62 11.80 10.07
N MET A 261 20.71 11.93 10.81
CA MET A 261 21.58 10.81 11.16
C MET A 261 20.94 9.95 12.26
N PRO A 262 20.93 8.60 12.13
CA PRO A 262 20.40 7.73 13.17
C PRO A 262 21.30 7.69 14.41
N PRO A 263 20.77 7.38 15.60
CA PRO A 263 21.53 7.38 16.87
C PRO A 263 22.78 6.49 16.83
N ARG A 264 22.70 5.31 16.22
CA ARG A 264 23.82 4.36 16.10
C ARG A 264 25.05 4.91 15.36
N LEU A 265 24.87 5.89 14.48
CA LEU A 265 25.97 6.54 13.73
C LEU A 265 26.46 7.82 14.41
N LEU A 266 25.78 8.29 15.45
CA LEU A 266 26.11 9.53 16.13
C LEU A 266 27.42 9.41 16.91
N SER A 267 27.65 8.26 17.54
CA SER A 267 28.82 7.96 18.38
C SER A 267 30.04 7.41 17.61
N ASP A 268 30.16 7.65 16.30
CA ASP A 268 31.27 7.12 15.48
C ASP A 268 32.64 7.54 16.04
N PRO A 269 33.52 6.58 16.43
CA PRO A 269 34.85 6.88 16.99
C PRO A 269 35.73 7.71 16.06
N ASN A 270 35.58 7.56 14.74
CA ASN A 270 36.45 8.18 13.74
C ASN A 270 36.09 9.65 13.44
N TYR A 271 34.96 10.14 13.97
CA TYR A 271 34.54 11.52 13.73
C TYR A 271 35.31 12.50 14.62
N ASN A 272 36.01 13.46 14.00
CA ASN A 272 36.82 14.48 14.70
C ASN A 272 36.35 15.93 14.41
N GLY A 273 35.07 16.11 14.08
CA GLY A 273 34.50 17.44 13.82
C GLY A 273 34.19 18.25 15.10
N PRO A 274 33.67 19.48 14.95
CA PRO A 274 33.43 20.39 16.09
C PRO A 274 32.44 19.83 17.12
N ASP A 275 31.43 19.10 16.63
CA ASP A 275 30.38 18.51 17.47
C ASP A 275 30.73 17.08 17.96
N ALA A 276 31.97 16.62 17.74
CA ALA A 276 32.36 15.23 18.03
C ALA A 276 32.31 14.89 19.52
N THR A 277 32.71 15.82 20.39
CA THR A 277 32.70 15.62 21.85
C THR A 277 31.30 15.35 22.36
N GLU A 278 30.33 16.16 21.91
CA GLU A 278 28.93 15.99 22.27
C GLU A 278 28.34 14.73 21.65
N ALA A 279 28.52 14.52 20.34
CA ALA A 279 27.96 13.37 19.64
C ALA A 279 28.43 12.03 20.23
N LYS A 280 29.70 11.92 20.63
CA LYS A 280 30.27 10.73 21.28
C LYS A 280 29.83 10.55 22.73
N SER A 281 29.46 11.63 23.43
CA SER A 281 29.06 11.59 24.85
C SER A 281 27.81 10.74 25.10
N PHE A 282 26.94 10.59 24.10
CA PHE A 282 25.69 9.83 24.23
C PHE A 282 25.88 8.31 24.22
N GLY A 283 27.01 7.81 23.70
CA GLY A 283 27.39 6.40 23.83
C GLY A 283 26.51 5.38 23.11
N PHE A 284 25.69 5.78 22.13
CA PHE A 284 24.88 4.84 21.32
C PHE A 284 25.73 3.74 20.67
N VAL A 285 25.21 2.51 20.66
CA VAL A 285 25.88 1.31 20.11
C VAL A 285 25.11 0.75 18.91
N ASP A 286 25.80 0.40 17.83
CA ASP A 286 25.18 -0.29 16.69
C ASP A 286 25.06 -1.81 16.96
N SER A 287 23.91 -2.25 17.47
CA SER A 287 23.67 -3.66 17.79
C SER A 287 23.33 -4.51 16.56
N VAL A 288 22.90 -3.90 15.45
CA VAL A 288 22.38 -4.60 14.27
C VAL A 288 23.46 -4.78 13.21
N HIS A 289 24.33 -3.78 13.00
CA HIS A 289 25.33 -3.79 11.93
C HIS A 289 26.76 -4.04 12.43
N SER A 290 26.96 -4.33 13.72
CA SER A 290 28.26 -4.75 14.24
C SER A 290 28.66 -6.14 13.70
N ASN A 291 29.95 -6.50 13.80
CA ASN A 291 30.47 -7.80 13.34
C ASN A 291 29.80 -9.03 14.01
N ALA A 292 29.05 -8.83 15.10
CA ALA A 292 28.24 -9.84 15.80
C ALA A 292 26.71 -9.67 15.58
N GLY A 293 26.28 -8.64 14.85
CA GLY A 293 24.89 -8.33 14.54
C GLY A 293 24.32 -9.20 13.40
N GLU A 294 23.00 -9.36 13.39
CA GLU A 294 22.30 -10.07 12.31
C GLU A 294 22.23 -9.18 11.07
N SER A 295 23.21 -9.29 10.18
CA SER A 295 23.20 -8.62 8.87
C SER A 295 22.02 -9.12 8.03
N SER A 296 20.96 -8.31 7.85
CA SER A 296 19.94 -8.57 6.82
C SER A 296 20.37 -7.96 5.50
N VAL A 297 20.01 -8.58 4.38
CA VAL A 297 20.34 -8.05 3.05
C VAL A 297 19.65 -6.72 2.80
N TRP A 298 18.55 -6.44 3.50
CA TRP A 298 17.82 -5.18 3.41
C TRP A 298 18.37 -4.07 4.31
N THR A 299 18.93 -4.36 5.50
CA THR A 299 19.57 -3.34 6.35
C THR A 299 21.03 -3.08 5.96
N THR A 300 21.72 -4.12 5.49
CA THR A 300 23.14 -4.07 5.07
C THR A 300 23.30 -3.74 3.58
N ASN A 301 22.19 -3.50 2.86
CA ASN A 301 22.29 -3.18 1.45
C ASN A 301 23.06 -1.87 1.26
N ARG A 302 24.12 -1.90 0.44
CA ARG A 302 24.90 -0.72 0.04
C ARG A 302 24.04 0.40 -0.60
N PHE A 303 22.79 0.08 -0.90
CA PHE A 303 21.80 0.96 -1.54
C PHE A 303 20.78 1.61 -0.57
N CYS A 304 20.78 1.28 0.72
CA CYS A 304 19.89 1.92 1.71
C CYS A 304 20.44 3.28 2.19
N ASN A 305 19.58 4.30 2.35
CA ASN A 305 20.00 5.61 2.87
C ASN A 305 20.26 5.54 4.38
N GLN A 306 21.52 5.36 4.77
CA GLN A 306 21.90 5.28 6.19
C GLN A 306 21.66 6.59 6.97
N TYR A 307 21.39 7.72 6.30
CA TYR A 307 21.13 9.03 6.90
C TYR A 307 19.67 9.50 6.77
N ALA A 308 18.73 8.55 6.68
CA ALA A 308 17.28 8.78 6.59
C ALA A 308 16.55 8.31 7.86
N ALA A 309 16.92 8.84 9.02
CA ALA A 309 16.30 8.44 10.28
C ALA A 309 14.88 9.02 10.47
N MET A 310 14.62 10.27 10.05
CA MET A 310 13.35 10.96 10.27
C MET A 310 12.63 11.25 8.95
N PRO A 311 11.36 10.83 8.74
CA PRO A 311 10.48 10.09 9.66
C PRO A 311 10.73 8.58 9.66
N SER A 312 10.39 7.90 10.76
CA SER A 312 10.50 6.43 10.84
C SER A 312 9.41 5.73 10.03
N LEU A 313 9.75 5.22 8.84
CA LEU A 313 8.85 4.41 8.02
C LEU A 313 8.55 3.04 8.65
N HIS A 314 9.50 2.47 9.40
CA HIS A 314 9.28 1.23 10.16
C HIS A 314 8.10 1.39 11.12
N PHE A 315 8.13 2.46 11.93
CA PHE A 315 7.04 2.74 12.84
C PHE A 315 5.76 3.13 12.09
N GLY A 316 5.85 4.01 11.08
CA GLY A 316 4.69 4.44 10.30
C GLY A 316 3.91 3.28 9.65
N TYR A 317 4.62 2.30 9.07
CA TYR A 317 3.98 1.10 8.51
C TYR A 317 3.39 0.21 9.60
N SER A 318 4.15 -0.03 10.66
CA SER A 318 3.65 -0.85 11.77
C SER A 318 2.40 -0.26 12.42
N LEU A 319 2.32 1.07 12.50
CA LEU A 319 1.16 1.80 12.99
C LEU A 319 -0.01 1.66 12.03
N LEU A 320 0.20 1.80 10.71
CA LEU A 320 -0.84 1.58 9.73
C LEU A 320 -1.41 0.15 9.79
N VAL A 321 -0.53 -0.84 9.87
CA VAL A 321 -0.90 -2.26 10.01
C VAL A 321 -1.71 -2.45 11.29
N GLY A 322 -1.17 -1.98 12.42
CA GLY A 322 -1.80 -2.13 13.73
C GLY A 322 -3.15 -1.45 13.84
N LEU A 323 -3.27 -0.21 13.36
CA LEU A 323 -4.54 0.53 13.29
C LEU A 323 -5.52 -0.15 12.35
N THR A 324 -5.08 -0.70 11.21
CA THR A 324 -5.97 -1.42 10.30
C THR A 324 -6.52 -2.68 10.94
N VAL A 325 -5.70 -3.46 11.64
CA VAL A 325 -6.15 -4.64 12.38
C VAL A 325 -7.09 -4.25 13.53
N ALA A 326 -6.72 -3.24 14.31
CA ALA A 326 -7.53 -2.77 15.44
C ALA A 326 -8.90 -2.21 15.01
N THR A 327 -8.98 -1.58 13.83
CA THR A 327 -10.22 -0.98 13.30
C THR A 327 -11.01 -1.90 12.38
N LEU A 328 -10.48 -3.06 12.02
CA LEU A 328 -11.05 -3.98 11.04
C LEU A 328 -12.49 -4.38 11.42
N PRO A 329 -13.50 -4.20 10.55
CA PRO A 329 -14.87 -4.51 10.91
C PRO A 329 -15.11 -6.02 10.73
N VAL A 330 -15.10 -6.75 11.84
CA VAL A 330 -15.27 -8.21 11.87
C VAL A 330 -16.74 -8.55 12.15
N ASN A 331 -17.34 -9.35 11.28
CA ASN A 331 -18.73 -9.76 11.39
C ASN A 331 -18.97 -10.58 12.66
N GLY A 332 -20.06 -10.30 13.37
CA GLY A 332 -20.42 -10.99 14.61
C GLY A 332 -19.63 -10.54 15.86
N VAL A 333 -18.74 -9.55 15.75
CA VAL A 333 -18.04 -8.97 16.90
C VAL A 333 -18.72 -7.65 17.30
N ARG A 334 -19.32 -7.62 18.49
CA ARG A 334 -19.91 -6.39 19.04
C ARG A 334 -18.82 -5.37 19.42
N PRO A 335 -19.05 -4.04 19.26
CA PRO A 335 -18.06 -3.01 19.60
C PRO A 335 -17.51 -3.08 21.03
N ASN A 336 -18.37 -3.40 22.00
CA ASN A 336 -17.99 -3.46 23.42
C ASN A 336 -17.64 -4.89 23.90
N SER A 337 -17.38 -5.82 22.97
CA SER A 337 -17.01 -7.19 23.33
C SER A 337 -15.54 -7.27 23.74
N TRP A 338 -15.21 -8.15 24.68
CA TRP A 338 -13.82 -8.51 25.00
C TRP A 338 -13.04 -8.95 23.75
N ARG A 339 -13.71 -9.56 22.76
CA ARG A 339 -13.12 -9.94 21.47
C ARG A 339 -12.66 -8.71 20.68
N ARG A 340 -13.43 -7.62 20.70
CA ARG A 340 -13.05 -6.35 20.04
C ARG A 340 -11.84 -5.72 20.74
N VAL A 341 -11.82 -5.74 22.07
CA VAL A 341 -10.67 -5.28 22.86
C VAL A 341 -9.43 -6.11 22.53
N ALA A 342 -9.55 -7.44 22.49
CA ALA A 342 -8.45 -8.34 22.14
C ALA A 342 -7.89 -8.08 20.73
N ILE A 343 -8.75 -7.85 19.73
CA ILE A 343 -8.32 -7.46 18.37
C ILE A 343 -7.60 -6.12 18.39
N GLY A 344 -8.11 -5.14 19.15
CA GLY A 344 -7.47 -3.83 19.32
C GLY A 344 -6.08 -3.95 19.93
N VAL A 345 -5.94 -4.69 21.03
CA VAL A 345 -4.66 -4.94 21.70
C VAL A 345 -3.69 -5.69 20.80
N LEU A 346 -4.15 -6.72 20.08
CA LEU A 346 -3.32 -7.46 19.13
C LEU A 346 -2.88 -6.57 17.95
N GLY A 347 -3.74 -5.67 17.48
CA GLY A 347 -3.39 -4.70 16.46
C GLY A 347 -2.31 -3.74 16.95
N LEU A 348 -2.46 -3.17 18.14
CA LEU A 348 -1.53 -2.18 18.69
C LEU A 348 -0.23 -2.78 19.26
N SER A 349 -0.20 -4.09 19.55
CA SER A 349 1.03 -4.76 20.00
C SER A 349 2.11 -4.76 18.91
N TYR A 350 1.74 -4.82 17.64
CA TYR A 350 2.69 -4.80 16.52
C TYR A 350 3.47 -3.47 16.41
N PRO A 351 2.83 -2.27 16.33
CA PRO A 351 3.58 -1.02 16.35
C PRO A 351 4.35 -0.80 17.66
N ALA A 352 3.85 -1.25 18.80
CA ALA A 352 4.60 -1.18 20.06
C ALA A 352 5.89 -2.03 20.02
N LEU A 353 5.81 -3.23 19.45
CA LEU A 353 6.97 -4.10 19.25
C LEU A 353 7.99 -3.48 18.28
N ILE A 354 7.54 -2.89 17.16
CA ILE A 354 8.43 -2.23 16.21
C ILE A 354 9.05 -0.96 16.81
N PHE A 355 8.28 -0.17 17.56
CA PHE A 355 8.82 0.98 18.31
C PHE A 355 9.92 0.55 19.28
N THR A 356 9.67 -0.51 20.05
CA THR A 356 10.67 -1.10 20.95
C THR A 356 11.92 -1.49 20.18
N ALA A 357 11.76 -2.15 19.03
CA ALA A 357 12.87 -2.61 18.23
C ALA A 357 13.72 -1.47 17.64
N ILE A 358 13.10 -0.42 17.11
CA ILE A 358 13.86 0.69 16.50
C ILE A 358 14.65 1.51 17.52
N VAL A 359 14.12 1.69 18.74
CA VAL A 359 14.79 2.44 19.81
C VAL A 359 15.87 1.58 20.46
N ALA A 360 15.57 0.31 20.79
CA ALA A 360 16.54 -0.60 21.40
C ALA A 360 17.77 -0.86 20.50
N THR A 361 17.58 -0.82 19.19
CA THR A 361 18.66 -1.00 18.20
C THR A 361 19.37 0.30 17.81
N ALA A 362 19.01 1.43 18.43
CA ALA A 362 19.54 2.77 18.12
C ALA A 362 19.42 3.15 16.63
N ASN A 363 18.43 2.62 15.91
CA ASN A 363 18.19 2.97 14.51
C ASN A 363 17.36 4.25 14.37
N HIS A 364 16.57 4.60 15.37
CA HIS A 364 15.71 5.77 15.37
C HIS A 364 15.63 6.41 16.76
N PHE A 365 15.50 7.73 16.80
CA PHE A 365 15.11 8.49 17.98
C PHE A 365 13.60 8.35 18.26
N ILE A 366 13.13 8.69 19.46
CA ILE A 366 11.69 8.64 19.78
C ILE A 366 10.92 9.64 18.91
N LEU A 367 11.46 10.83 18.66
CA LEU A 367 10.84 11.82 17.76
C LEU A 367 10.78 11.35 16.30
N ASP A 368 11.65 10.44 15.86
CA ASP A 368 11.53 9.84 14.53
C ASP A 368 10.25 9.00 14.42
N ALA A 369 9.89 8.30 15.50
CA ALA A 369 8.64 7.54 15.57
C ALA A 369 7.43 8.47 15.63
N VAL A 370 7.50 9.57 16.38
CA VAL A 370 6.44 10.59 16.41
C VAL A 370 6.23 11.19 15.02
N ALA A 371 7.30 11.57 14.33
CA ALA A 371 7.24 12.05 12.95
C ALA A 371 6.66 10.98 12.01
N GLY A 372 7.04 9.71 12.19
CA GLY A 372 6.45 8.57 11.46
C GLY A 372 4.94 8.43 11.67
N ALA A 373 4.45 8.62 12.90
CA ALA A 373 3.02 8.60 13.22
C ALA A 373 2.27 9.77 12.56
N MET A 374 2.84 10.97 12.63
CA MET A 374 2.27 12.16 11.99
C MET A 374 2.17 11.97 10.47
N VAL A 375 3.23 11.47 9.84
CA VAL A 375 3.24 11.17 8.40
C VAL A 375 2.21 10.10 8.07
N CYS A 376 2.09 9.05 8.87
CA CYS A 376 1.05 8.04 8.70
C CYS A 376 -0.35 8.65 8.78
N GLY A 377 -0.63 9.51 9.76
CA GLY A 377 -1.92 10.18 9.91
C GLY A 377 -2.25 11.12 8.74
N ILE A 378 -1.27 11.92 8.29
CA ILE A 378 -1.43 12.80 7.13
C ILE A 378 -1.69 11.96 5.87
N ALA A 379 -0.85 10.95 5.63
CA ALA A 379 -1.00 10.04 4.49
C ALA A 379 -2.36 9.33 4.49
N TRP A 380 -2.86 8.95 5.67
CA TRP A 380 -4.15 8.27 5.80
C TRP A 380 -5.30 9.13 5.29
N ASN A 381 -5.27 10.43 5.57
CA ASN A 381 -6.28 11.37 5.12
C ASN A 381 -6.03 11.86 3.68
N ALA A 382 -4.77 11.96 3.26
CA ALA A 382 -4.37 12.49 1.96
C ALA A 382 -4.22 11.42 0.85
N ASN A 383 -4.39 10.12 1.15
CA ASN A 383 -4.17 9.02 0.19
C ASN A 383 -5.01 9.16 -1.10
N GLY A 384 -6.15 9.85 -1.04
CA GLY A 384 -7.01 10.11 -2.19
C GLY A 384 -6.35 10.97 -3.28
N LEU A 385 -5.34 11.78 -2.95
CA LEU A 385 -4.59 12.57 -3.93
C LEU A 385 -3.88 11.69 -4.97
N LEU A 386 -3.48 10.46 -4.59
CA LEU A 386 -2.85 9.52 -5.50
C LEU A 386 -3.81 9.02 -6.59
N LEU A 387 -5.13 9.15 -6.43
CA LEU A 387 -6.11 8.82 -7.47
C LEU A 387 -6.00 9.74 -8.69
N ASN A 388 -5.42 10.93 -8.55
CA ASN A 388 -5.15 11.81 -9.69
C ASN A 388 -4.16 11.16 -10.69
N LEU A 389 -3.29 10.26 -10.21
CA LEU A 389 -2.33 9.54 -11.04
C LEU A 389 -3.02 8.45 -11.88
N CYS A 390 -4.28 8.10 -11.61
CA CYS A 390 -5.02 7.16 -12.43
C CYS A 390 -5.23 7.65 -13.87
N VAL A 391 -5.16 8.96 -14.10
CA VAL A 391 -5.15 9.53 -15.46
C VAL A 391 -3.91 9.04 -16.21
N ILE A 392 -2.74 9.20 -15.60
CA ILE A 392 -1.46 8.76 -16.17
C ILE A 392 -1.44 7.23 -16.33
N GLU A 393 -1.98 6.51 -15.34
CA GLU A 393 -2.12 5.07 -15.38
C GLU A 393 -2.93 4.59 -16.59
N ASP A 394 -4.06 5.24 -16.92
CA ASP A 394 -4.89 4.87 -18.06
C ASP A 394 -4.13 5.02 -19.38
N TYR A 395 -3.41 6.13 -19.56
CA TYR A 395 -2.58 6.34 -20.75
C TYR A 395 -1.44 5.32 -20.82
N PHE A 396 -0.77 5.05 -19.70
CA PHE A 396 0.28 4.03 -19.64
C PHE A 396 -0.25 2.65 -20.03
N LEU A 397 -1.35 2.21 -19.40
CA LEU A 397 -1.99 0.93 -19.68
C LEU A 397 -2.50 0.84 -21.13
N TRP A 398 -2.95 1.95 -21.71
CA TRP A 398 -3.33 2.01 -23.11
C TRP A 398 -2.11 1.82 -24.03
N VAL A 399 -0.99 2.49 -23.74
CA VAL A 399 0.27 2.37 -24.51
C VAL A 399 0.82 0.95 -24.44
N VAL A 400 0.86 0.33 -23.26
CA VAL A 400 1.31 -1.07 -23.10
C VAL A 400 0.23 -2.09 -23.51
N ARG A 401 -0.97 -1.62 -23.85
CA ARG A 401 -2.12 -2.40 -24.31
C ARG A 401 -2.54 -3.50 -23.32
N ILE A 402 -2.68 -3.13 -22.05
CA ILE A 402 -3.06 -4.01 -20.93
C ILE A 402 -4.35 -3.49 -20.27
N HIS A 403 -5.23 -4.40 -19.88
CA HIS A 403 -6.39 -4.09 -19.03
C HIS A 403 -6.17 -4.66 -17.62
N LYS A 404 -6.28 -3.80 -16.60
CA LYS A 404 -6.22 -4.21 -15.20
C LYS A 404 -7.59 -4.72 -14.71
N PRO A 405 -7.65 -5.66 -13.76
CA PRO A 405 -8.89 -6.04 -13.09
C PRO A 405 -9.58 -4.82 -12.46
N VAL A 406 -10.91 -4.91 -12.31
CA VAL A 406 -11.77 -3.82 -11.83
C VAL A 406 -11.23 -3.21 -10.53
N ASN A 407 -11.13 -1.88 -10.52
CA ASN A 407 -10.66 -1.08 -9.39
C ASN A 407 -11.88 -0.56 -8.62
N TYR A 408 -12.07 -1.03 -7.38
CA TYR A 408 -13.33 -0.84 -6.67
C TYR A 408 -13.42 0.51 -5.95
N THR A 409 -12.30 1.21 -5.71
CA THR A 409 -12.33 2.60 -5.20
C THR A 409 -12.54 3.65 -6.28
N ASP A 410 -12.53 3.26 -7.55
CA ASP A 410 -12.85 4.16 -8.64
C ASP A 410 -14.35 4.00 -8.96
N PRO A 411 -15.20 4.96 -8.53
CA PRO A 411 -16.64 4.86 -8.69
C PRO A 411 -17.07 4.75 -10.17
N GLU A 412 -16.21 5.17 -11.10
CA GLU A 412 -16.48 5.09 -12.54
C GLU A 412 -16.00 3.77 -13.18
N THR A 413 -15.19 2.94 -12.51
CA THR A 413 -14.93 1.53 -12.94
C THR A 413 -15.62 0.47 -12.12
N ALA A 414 -16.19 0.79 -10.96
CA ALA A 414 -17.07 -0.13 -10.24
C ALA A 414 -18.35 -0.50 -11.06
N VAL A 415 -18.53 0.12 -12.23
CA VAL A 415 -19.61 -0.10 -13.19
C VAL A 415 -19.40 -1.42 -13.97
N GLU A 416 -19.41 -2.55 -13.26
CA GLU A 416 -20.20 -3.66 -13.76
C GLU A 416 -21.60 -3.48 -13.15
N PRO A 417 -22.66 -3.34 -13.96
CA PRO A 417 -24.00 -2.99 -13.47
C PRO A 417 -24.54 -3.94 -12.39
N GLU A 418 -24.04 -5.17 -12.33
CA GLU A 418 -24.38 -6.16 -11.29
C GLU A 418 -23.77 -5.84 -9.90
N TYR A 419 -22.67 -5.09 -9.83
CA TYR A 419 -22.00 -4.74 -8.56
C TYR A 419 -22.51 -3.42 -7.95
N HIS A 420 -23.05 -2.52 -8.79
CA HIS A 420 -23.54 -1.21 -8.35
C HIS A 420 -24.84 -1.31 -7.51
N SER A 421 -25.65 -2.35 -7.75
CA SER A 421 -26.86 -2.61 -6.96
C SER A 421 -26.55 -3.17 -5.56
N MET A 422 -25.44 -3.88 -5.39
CA MET A 422 -25.02 -4.46 -4.10
C MET A 422 -24.25 -3.49 -3.20
N LEU A 423 -23.56 -2.49 -3.76
CA LEU A 423 -22.84 -1.48 -2.97
C LEU A 423 -23.76 -0.46 -2.30
N LEU A 424 -24.90 -0.15 -2.91
CA LEU A 424 -25.88 0.79 -2.36
C LEU A 424 -26.76 0.17 -1.25
N SER A 425 -26.66 -1.14 -1.00
CA SER A 425 -27.41 -1.80 0.07
C SER A 425 -26.67 -1.89 1.42
N GLU A 426 -25.41 -1.44 1.52
CA GLU A 426 -24.60 -1.57 2.74
C GLU A 426 -24.11 -0.24 3.35
N ASP A 427 -24.59 0.91 2.90
CA ASP A 427 -24.37 2.19 3.58
C ASP A 427 -25.44 2.41 4.68
N VAL A 428 -25.25 1.78 5.84
CA VAL A 428 -25.78 2.21 7.16
C VAL A 428 -24.71 2.01 8.23
#